data_AF-A0A4Y7TMF7-F1
#
_entry.id   AF-A0A4Y7TMF7-F1
#
_cell.length_a   1.000
_cell.length_b   1.000
_cell.length_c   1.000
_cell.angle_alpha   90.00
_cell.angle_beta   90.00
_cell.angle_gamma   90.00
#
_symmetry.space_group_name_H-M   'P 1'
#
loop_
_entity.id
_entity.type
_entity.pdbx_description
1 polymer ?
#
loop_
_entity_poly.entity_id
_entity_poly.type
_entity_poly.pdbx_seq_one_letter_code
_entity_poly.pdbx_strand_id
1 'polypeptide(L)'
;SEPETKLAAVLVLLYEKGGELRVLLTTRSKKMRTHAGQTALPGGRVDKQEGDTNFADTALREAHEEVGLPLTSPDIHVLGRLNSSISLHRLIVVPVVGVLTRPYVLNDLKASEDEVDNIFSHPLEAILDPSISSKEPLSAVGSEDWPYEDSEYYNTSDSVVEILGNTTYRMHRFRSSGSPIKGLTSDILVSL
;
A
#
# COMPACT_ATOMS: atom_id res chain seq x y z
N SER A 1 -19.45 10.86 15.23
CA SER A 1 -18.02 10.60 15.42
C SER A 1 -17.26 11.85 15.07
N GLU A 2 -16.24 12.21 15.85
CA GLU A 2 -15.40 13.36 15.54
C GLU A 2 -14.79 13.20 14.13
N PRO A 3 -14.78 14.25 13.30
CA PRO A 3 -14.35 14.17 11.89
C PRO A 3 -12.90 13.68 11.73
N GLU A 4 -12.05 13.85 12.75
CA GLU A 4 -10.64 13.45 12.74
C GLU A 4 -10.45 11.92 12.77
N THR A 5 -11.37 11.18 13.41
CA THR A 5 -11.33 9.70 13.47
C THR A 5 -11.53 9.01 12.11
N LYS A 6 -11.83 9.78 11.06
CA LYS A 6 -12.07 9.29 9.69
C LYS A 6 -10.94 9.63 8.70
N LEU A 7 -9.85 10.24 9.15
CA LEU A 7 -8.72 10.59 8.29
C LEU A 7 -7.56 9.62 8.51
N ALA A 8 -6.94 9.22 7.42
CA ALA A 8 -5.75 8.40 7.39
C ALA A 8 -4.81 8.87 6.29
N ALA A 9 -3.53 8.56 6.43
CA ALA A 9 -2.53 8.79 5.41
C ALA A 9 -1.75 7.50 5.15
N VAL A 10 -1.39 7.28 3.89
CA VAL A 10 -0.56 6.14 3.48
C VAL A 10 0.63 6.64 2.70
N LEU A 11 1.79 5.99 2.88
CA LEU A 11 3.03 6.32 2.21
C LEU A 11 3.18 5.47 0.94
N VAL A 12 3.15 6.12 -0.22
CA VAL A 12 3.65 5.58 -1.48
C VAL A 12 5.15 5.87 -1.54
N LEU A 13 5.95 4.99 -0.92
CA LEU A 13 7.41 5.12 -0.95
C LEU A 13 7.96 4.48 -2.22
N LEU A 14 8.47 5.33 -3.11
CA LEU A 14 9.10 4.95 -4.37
C LEU A 14 10.61 4.91 -4.26
N TYR A 15 11.25 3.95 -4.90
CA TYR A 15 12.71 3.86 -4.97
C TYR A 15 13.15 3.10 -6.22
N GLU A 16 14.36 3.39 -6.69
CA GLU A 16 14.97 2.67 -7.81
C GLU A 16 15.78 1.48 -7.29
N LYS A 17 15.62 0.31 -7.92
CA LYS A 17 16.47 -0.85 -7.66
C LYS A 17 16.69 -1.61 -8.95
N GLY A 18 17.93 -1.60 -9.44
CA GLY A 18 18.30 -2.35 -10.65
C GLY A 18 17.70 -1.76 -11.93
N GLY A 19 17.51 -0.44 -11.97
CA GLY A 19 16.90 0.29 -13.09
C GLY A 19 15.37 0.28 -13.11
N GLU A 20 14.72 -0.38 -12.14
CA GLU A 20 13.26 -0.43 -12.03
C GLU A 20 12.79 0.46 -10.88
N LEU A 21 11.78 1.29 -11.14
CA LEU A 21 11.08 2.05 -10.09
C LEU A 21 10.13 1.10 -9.35
N ARG A 22 10.25 1.05 -8.02
CA ARG A 22 9.52 0.12 -7.16
C ARG A 22 8.75 0.86 -6.09
N VAL A 23 7.66 0.26 -5.63
CA VAL A 23 6.89 0.73 -4.48
C VAL A 23 7.05 -0.21 -3.29
N LEU A 24 7.25 0.34 -2.09
CA LEU A 24 7.27 -0.41 -0.83
C LEU A 24 5.83 -0.82 -0.45
N LEU A 25 5.66 -2.09 -0.06
CA LEU A 25 4.39 -2.66 0.35
C LEU A 25 4.57 -3.54 1.59
N THR A 26 3.48 -3.73 2.32
CA THR A 26 3.41 -4.60 3.49
C THR A 26 2.32 -5.65 3.32
N THR A 27 2.50 -6.82 3.93
CA THR A 27 1.43 -7.76 4.21
C THR A 27 0.99 -7.56 5.64
N ARG A 28 -0.27 -7.14 5.84
CA ARG A 28 -0.82 -6.90 7.18
C ARG A 28 -0.85 -8.17 8.00
N SER A 29 -0.55 -8.08 9.29
CA SER A 29 -0.48 -9.23 10.17
C SER A 29 -1.79 -10.01 10.19
N LYS A 30 -1.70 -11.35 10.11
CA LYS A 30 -2.87 -12.23 10.25
C LYS A 30 -3.54 -12.14 11.63
N LYS A 31 -2.87 -11.55 12.64
CA LYS A 31 -3.42 -11.30 13.98
C LYS A 31 -4.39 -10.12 14.03
N MET A 32 -4.38 -9.24 13.01
CA MET A 32 -5.20 -8.04 13.01
C MET A 32 -6.70 -8.37 12.86
N ARG A 33 -7.55 -7.56 13.52
CA ARG A 33 -9.01 -7.74 13.45
C ARG A 33 -9.60 -7.41 12.08
N THR A 34 -8.95 -6.53 11.32
CA THR A 34 -9.41 -6.03 10.03
C THR A 34 -8.31 -6.15 9.00
N HIS A 35 -8.68 -6.53 7.77
CA HIS A 35 -7.76 -6.63 6.63
C HIS A 35 -6.54 -7.53 6.85
N ALA A 36 -6.65 -8.53 7.74
CA ALA A 36 -5.61 -9.52 8.01
C ALA A 36 -5.10 -10.17 6.71
N GLY A 37 -3.78 -10.27 6.56
CA GLY A 37 -3.11 -10.85 5.40
C GLY A 37 -3.19 -10.03 4.11
N GLN A 38 -3.83 -8.86 4.11
CA GLN A 38 -3.96 -8.05 2.90
C GLN A 38 -2.70 -7.23 2.62
N THR A 39 -2.38 -7.08 1.33
CA THR A 39 -1.34 -6.16 0.87
C THR A 39 -1.78 -4.70 1.03
N ALA A 40 -0.93 -3.90 1.65
CA ALA A 40 -1.16 -2.49 1.92
C ALA A 40 0.07 -1.63 1.62
N LEU A 41 -0.17 -0.34 1.42
CA LEU A 41 0.84 0.70 1.59
C LEU A 41 1.00 0.96 3.10
N PRO A 42 2.23 1.25 3.59
CA PRO A 42 2.39 1.63 4.98
C PRO A 42 1.53 2.84 5.33
N GLY A 43 0.85 2.82 6.47
CA GLY A 43 0.00 3.95 6.85
C GLY A 43 -1.15 3.61 7.79
N GLY A 44 -1.71 4.67 8.36
CA GLY A 44 -2.73 4.57 9.39
C GLY A 44 -3.44 5.88 9.63
N ARG A 45 -4.03 6.03 10.81
CA ARG A 45 -4.91 7.15 11.13
C ARG A 45 -4.10 8.38 11.49
N VAL A 46 -4.65 9.55 11.18
CA VAL A 46 -4.07 10.81 11.67
C VAL A 46 -4.20 10.86 13.19
N ASP A 47 -3.08 11.12 13.88
CA ASP A 47 -3.04 11.31 15.32
C ASP A 47 -2.29 12.60 15.70
N LYS A 48 -3.06 13.62 16.11
CA LYS A 48 -2.50 14.91 16.55
C LYS A 48 -1.77 14.83 17.89
N GLN A 49 -2.09 13.85 18.73
CA GLN A 49 -1.42 13.67 20.03
C GLN A 49 0.00 13.14 19.84
N GLU A 50 0.23 12.42 18.74
CA GLU A 50 1.56 11.96 18.32
C GLU A 50 2.35 13.00 17.50
N GLY A 51 1.78 14.19 17.32
CA GLY A 51 2.45 15.31 16.68
C GLY A 51 2.21 15.42 15.18
N ASP A 52 1.24 14.71 14.60
CA ASP A 52 0.89 14.83 13.20
C ASP A 52 0.38 16.26 12.88
N THR A 53 1.21 17.08 12.23
CA THR A 53 0.82 18.43 11.80
C THR A 53 0.27 18.45 10.37
N ASN A 54 0.62 17.44 9.58
CA ASN A 54 0.17 17.26 8.20
C ASN A 54 0.13 15.77 7.82
N PHE A 55 -0.41 15.43 6.65
CA PHE A 55 -0.56 14.03 6.22
C PHE A 55 0.77 13.31 5.97
N ALA A 56 1.84 14.02 5.63
CA ALA A 56 3.15 13.42 5.45
C ALA A 56 3.75 12.99 6.80
N ASP A 57 3.51 13.76 7.87
CA ASP A 57 3.90 13.35 9.23
C ASP A 57 3.22 12.03 9.61
N THR A 58 1.90 11.93 9.41
CA THR A 58 1.14 10.69 9.65
C THR A 58 1.70 9.53 8.83
N ALA A 59 1.90 9.70 7.52
CA ALA A 59 2.37 8.64 6.64
C ALA A 59 3.79 8.15 7.01
N LEU A 60 4.68 9.07 7.40
CA LEU A 60 6.05 8.74 7.83
C LEU A 60 6.08 8.11 9.22
N ARG A 61 5.26 8.59 10.16
CA ARG A 61 5.11 8.03 11.50
C ARG A 61 4.64 6.58 11.44
N GLU A 62 3.56 6.33 10.71
CA GLU A 62 3.02 4.99 10.53
C GLU A 62 4.00 4.07 9.78
N ALA A 63 4.69 4.56 8.75
CA ALA A 63 5.75 3.78 8.09
C ALA A 63 6.92 3.47 9.04
N HIS A 64 7.27 4.37 9.95
CA HIS A 64 8.26 4.09 10.98
C HIS A 64 7.78 3.01 11.96
N GLU A 65 6.53 3.08 12.42
CA GLU A 65 5.94 2.09 13.34
C GLU A 65 5.80 0.71 12.69
N GLU A 66 5.26 0.64 11.48
CA GLU A 66 4.96 -0.62 10.79
C GLU A 66 6.20 -1.32 10.24
N VAL A 67 7.15 -0.57 9.66
CA VAL A 67 8.30 -1.14 8.93
C VAL A 67 9.66 -0.62 9.38
N GLY A 68 9.74 0.23 10.41
CA GLY A 68 11.00 0.77 10.90
C GLY A 68 11.65 1.79 9.96
N LEU A 69 10.88 2.40 9.04
CA LEU A 69 11.40 3.44 8.15
C LEU A 69 11.90 4.65 8.98
N PRO A 70 13.12 5.17 8.79
CA PRO A 70 13.60 6.29 9.59
C PRO A 70 12.72 7.54 9.44
N LEU A 71 12.23 8.08 10.57
CA LEU A 71 11.42 9.31 10.61
C LEU A 71 12.15 10.51 10.00
N THR A 72 13.47 10.56 10.18
CA THR A 72 14.33 11.59 9.60
C THR A 72 15.48 10.93 8.85
N SER A 73 15.54 11.20 7.55
CA SER A 73 16.62 10.74 6.69
C SER A 73 16.84 11.77 5.58
N PRO A 74 18.10 12.14 5.26
CA PRO A 74 18.38 13.00 4.11
C PRO A 74 18.03 12.33 2.78
N ASP A 75 17.81 11.02 2.77
CA ASP A 75 17.56 10.23 1.56
C ASP A 75 16.06 10.06 1.26
N ILE A 76 15.17 10.44 2.18
CA ILE A 76 13.70 10.34 2.02
C ILE A 76 13.15 11.73 1.70
N HIS A 77 12.54 11.87 0.53
CA HIS A 77 11.96 13.13 0.07
C HIS A 77 10.46 12.99 -0.21
N VAL A 78 9.64 13.71 0.53
CA VAL A 78 8.20 13.80 0.25
C VAL A 78 7.99 14.73 -0.93
N LEU A 79 7.39 14.21 -2.01
CA LEU A 79 7.09 14.97 -3.23
C LEU A 79 5.76 15.71 -3.14
N GLY A 80 4.78 15.13 -2.44
CA GLY A 80 3.44 15.69 -2.31
C GLY A 80 2.41 14.63 -1.94
N ARG A 81 1.15 14.93 -2.20
CA ARG A 81 0.02 14.02 -1.98
C ARG A 81 -0.84 13.89 -3.23
N LEU A 82 -1.45 12.72 -3.40
CA LEU A 82 -2.47 12.49 -4.42
C LEU A 82 -3.85 12.91 -3.90
N ASN A 83 -4.86 12.80 -4.76
CA ASN A 83 -6.25 12.99 -4.35
C ASN A 83 -6.64 11.94 -3.31
N SER A 84 -7.41 12.37 -2.30
CA SER A 84 -7.88 11.46 -1.27
C SER A 84 -8.90 10.48 -1.82
N SER A 85 -8.85 9.23 -1.34
CA SER A 85 -9.81 8.19 -1.67
C SER A 85 -10.67 7.84 -0.46
N ILE A 86 -11.93 7.45 -0.70
CA ILE A 86 -12.81 6.97 0.36
C ILE A 86 -12.80 5.45 0.35
N SER A 87 -12.34 4.84 1.45
CA SER A 87 -12.43 3.38 1.63
C SER A 87 -13.88 2.93 1.80
N LEU A 88 -14.14 1.64 1.59
CA LEU A 88 -15.45 1.01 1.84
C LEU A 88 -15.93 1.20 3.30
N HIS A 89 -15.01 1.39 4.24
CA HIS A 89 -15.29 1.68 5.65
C HIS A 89 -15.51 3.17 5.95
N ARG A 90 -15.68 4.02 4.93
CA ARG A 90 -15.85 5.48 5.04
C ARG A 90 -14.67 6.21 5.69
N LEU A 91 -13.48 5.61 5.67
CA LEU A 91 -12.21 6.26 6.00
C LEU A 91 -11.71 7.02 4.77
N ILE A 92 -11.39 8.30 4.93
CA ILE A 92 -10.75 9.13 3.92
C ILE A 92 -9.24 8.90 4.05
N VAL A 93 -8.65 8.35 2.99
CA VAL A 93 -7.23 8.01 2.94
C VAL A 93 -6.52 8.98 2.00
N VAL A 94 -5.47 9.63 2.49
CA VAL A 94 -4.65 10.58 1.74
C VAL A 94 -3.32 9.90 1.36
N PRO A 95 -3.08 9.61 0.07
CA PRO A 95 -1.81 9.04 -0.35
C PRO A 95 -0.73 10.12 -0.39
N VAL A 96 0.37 9.90 0.33
CA VAL A 96 1.57 10.74 0.34
C VAL A 96 2.65 10.06 -0.49
N VAL A 97 3.20 10.75 -1.49
CA VAL A 97 4.24 10.20 -2.36
C VAL A 97 5.60 10.64 -1.83
N GLY A 98 6.44 9.65 -1.53
CA GLY A 98 7.83 9.87 -1.15
C GLY A 98 8.78 9.15 -2.10
N VAL A 99 9.99 9.68 -2.27
CA VAL A 99 11.08 9.03 -2.99
C VAL A 99 12.24 8.78 -2.03
N LEU A 100 12.74 7.55 -2.04
CA LEU A 100 13.98 7.17 -1.37
C LEU A 100 15.11 7.13 -2.39
N THR A 101 16.10 8.01 -2.23
CA THR A 101 17.24 8.15 -3.17
C THR A 101 18.35 7.14 -2.90
N ARG A 102 18.41 6.55 -1.70
CA ARG A 102 19.40 5.53 -1.31
C ARG A 102 18.73 4.26 -0.81
N PRO A 103 18.59 3.23 -1.66
CA PRO A 103 17.87 2.00 -1.32
C PRO A 103 18.46 1.18 -0.16
N TYR A 104 19.71 1.40 0.27
CA TYR A 104 20.27 0.66 1.41
C TYR A 104 19.49 0.88 2.70
N VAL A 105 18.77 2.01 2.83
CA VAL A 105 17.89 2.28 3.98
C VAL A 105 16.85 1.16 4.14
N LEU A 106 16.46 0.51 3.04
CA LEU A 106 15.51 -0.59 3.05
C LEU A 106 16.06 -1.87 3.72
N ASN A 107 17.39 -2.01 3.82
CA ASN A 107 18.01 -3.19 4.42
C ASN A 107 17.82 -3.24 5.94
N ASP A 108 17.58 -2.08 6.56
CA ASP A 108 17.42 -1.95 8.01
C ASP A 108 15.95 -1.94 8.44
N LEU A 109 15.01 -2.08 7.51
CA LEU A 109 13.58 -2.15 7.82
C LEU A 109 13.27 -3.36 8.68
N LYS A 110 12.33 -3.17 9.61
CA LYS A 110 11.88 -4.19 10.56
C LYS A 110 10.38 -4.15 10.65
N ALA A 111 9.75 -5.26 10.31
CA ALA A 111 8.31 -5.42 10.43
C ALA A 111 7.91 -5.39 11.92
N SER A 112 6.88 -4.62 12.25
CA SER A 112 6.20 -4.72 13.53
C SER A 112 5.44 -6.05 13.63
N GLU A 113 5.78 -6.90 14.61
CA GLU A 113 5.23 -8.26 14.74
C GLU A 113 3.71 -8.33 14.94
N ASP A 114 3.09 -7.22 15.35
CA ASP A 114 1.65 -7.13 15.61
C ASP A 114 0.87 -6.58 14.42
N GLU A 115 1.55 -5.95 13.45
CA GLU A 115 0.90 -5.22 12.36
C GLU A 115 1.34 -5.65 10.96
N VAL A 116 2.56 -6.17 10.81
CA VAL A 116 3.16 -6.53 9.51
C VAL A 116 3.78 -7.93 9.58
N ASP A 117 3.30 -8.83 8.72
CA ASP A 117 3.88 -10.18 8.57
C ASP A 117 5.03 -10.19 7.54
N ASN A 118 5.00 -9.29 6.56
CA ASN A 118 6.02 -9.23 5.50
C ASN A 118 6.19 -7.81 4.95
N ILE A 119 7.44 -7.45 4.64
CA ILE A 119 7.81 -6.22 3.91
C ILE A 119 8.32 -6.65 2.55
N PHE A 120 7.73 -6.12 1.48
CA PHE A 120 8.11 -6.45 0.12
C PHE A 120 7.95 -5.24 -0.79
N SER A 121 8.17 -5.44 -2.09
CA SER A 121 7.97 -4.39 -3.07
C SER A 121 7.42 -4.93 -4.37
N HIS A 122 6.87 -4.03 -5.17
CA HIS A 122 6.39 -4.33 -6.50
C HIS A 122 6.97 -3.35 -7.51
N PRO A 123 7.40 -3.78 -8.71
CA PRO A 123 7.72 -2.86 -9.79
C PRO A 123 6.52 -1.96 -10.07
N LEU A 124 6.69 -0.64 -10.04
CA LEU A 124 5.58 0.28 -10.28
C LEU A 124 5.06 0.14 -11.71
N GLU A 125 5.96 -0.11 -12.68
CA GLU A 125 5.60 -0.34 -14.08
C GLU A 125 4.72 -1.57 -14.27
N ALA A 126 4.75 -2.55 -13.34
CA ALA A 126 3.88 -3.72 -13.40
C ALA A 126 2.39 -3.39 -13.13
N ILE A 127 2.08 -2.19 -12.67
CA ILE A 127 0.70 -1.68 -12.61
C ILE A 127 0.17 -1.32 -14.00
N LEU A 128 1.06 -0.95 -14.93
CA LEU A 128 0.73 -0.65 -16.33
C LEU A 128 0.87 -1.89 -17.22
N ASP A 129 1.96 -2.64 -17.06
CA ASP A 129 2.21 -3.92 -17.74
C ASP A 129 2.45 -5.05 -16.72
N PRO A 130 1.40 -5.77 -16.31
CA PRO A 130 1.49 -6.83 -15.32
C PRO A 130 2.50 -7.94 -15.64
N SER A 131 2.87 -8.13 -16.91
CA SER A 131 3.84 -9.16 -17.31
C SER A 131 5.25 -8.90 -16.78
N ILE A 132 5.58 -7.65 -16.43
CA ILE A 132 6.86 -7.27 -15.81
C ILE A 132 7.07 -7.99 -14.48
N SER A 133 5.97 -8.29 -13.76
CA SER A 133 6.02 -9.00 -12.49
C SER A 133 6.43 -10.49 -12.62
N SER A 134 6.52 -11.04 -13.83
CA SER A 134 6.95 -12.43 -14.07
C SER A 134 8.36 -12.75 -13.58
N LYS A 135 9.21 -11.72 -13.38
CA LYS A 135 10.56 -11.86 -12.83
C LYS A 135 10.58 -12.00 -11.30
N GLU A 136 9.47 -11.71 -10.64
CA GLU A 136 9.32 -11.72 -9.19
C GLU A 136 8.91 -13.13 -8.70
N PRO A 137 9.18 -13.47 -7.43
CA PRO A 137 8.72 -14.73 -6.83
C PRO A 137 7.21 -14.65 -6.51
N LEU A 138 6.37 -14.71 -7.54
CA LEU A 138 4.92 -14.54 -7.42
C LEU A 138 4.25 -15.66 -6.62
N SER A 139 3.31 -15.29 -5.75
CA SER A 139 2.46 -16.22 -4.97
C SER A 139 1.78 -17.24 -5.87
N ALA A 140 1.82 -18.53 -5.55
CA ALA A 140 1.34 -19.60 -6.44
C ALA A 140 -0.14 -19.46 -6.85
N VAL A 141 -0.47 -19.84 -8.09
CA VAL A 141 -1.85 -19.83 -8.58
C VAL A 141 -2.71 -20.80 -7.75
N GLY A 142 -3.88 -20.33 -7.31
CA GLY A 142 -4.78 -21.10 -6.44
C GLY A 142 -4.37 -21.14 -4.96
N SER A 143 -3.32 -20.43 -4.56
CA SER A 143 -2.89 -20.33 -3.16
C SER A 143 -3.74 -19.35 -2.35
N GLU A 144 -3.56 -19.32 -1.02
CA GLU A 144 -4.17 -18.31 -0.14
C GLU A 144 -3.86 -16.87 -0.61
N ASP A 145 -2.62 -16.65 -1.06
CA ASP A 145 -2.10 -15.36 -1.51
C ASP A 145 -2.39 -15.06 -2.99
N TRP A 146 -2.96 -16.01 -3.75
CA TRP A 146 -3.53 -15.78 -5.07
C TRP A 146 -4.61 -16.83 -5.41
N PRO A 147 -5.84 -16.68 -4.89
CA PRO A 147 -6.89 -17.70 -5.00
C PRO A 147 -7.61 -17.69 -6.36
N TYR A 148 -7.00 -17.12 -7.40
CA TYR A 148 -7.61 -16.93 -8.72
C TYR A 148 -6.97 -17.89 -9.72
N GLU A 149 -7.77 -18.69 -10.43
CA GLU A 149 -7.27 -19.75 -11.32
C GLU A 149 -6.96 -19.26 -12.75
N ASP A 150 -7.66 -18.22 -13.23
CA ASP A 150 -7.67 -17.85 -14.66
C ASP A 150 -6.77 -16.66 -15.03
N SER A 151 -5.99 -16.12 -14.09
CA SER A 151 -5.24 -14.88 -14.30
C SER A 151 -3.83 -14.96 -13.76
N GLU A 152 -2.85 -15.06 -14.66
CA GLU A 152 -1.44 -15.25 -14.29
C GLU A 152 -0.83 -14.05 -13.56
N TYR A 153 -1.22 -12.82 -13.91
CA TYR A 153 -0.59 -11.60 -13.38
C TYR A 153 -1.58 -10.52 -12.92
N TYR A 154 -2.74 -10.42 -13.58
CA TYR A 154 -3.71 -9.37 -13.34
C TYR A 154 -5.13 -9.84 -13.64
N ASN A 155 -6.08 -9.45 -12.80
CA ASN A 155 -7.50 -9.61 -13.09
C ASN A 155 -8.34 -8.45 -12.57
N THR A 156 -9.60 -8.44 -13.00
CA THR A 156 -10.61 -7.50 -12.53
C THR A 156 -11.87 -8.21 -12.13
N SER A 157 -12.63 -7.61 -11.22
CA SER A 157 -14.04 -7.96 -11.04
C SER A 157 -14.87 -6.70 -10.84
N ASP A 158 -16.07 -6.71 -11.37
CA ASP A 158 -17.01 -5.61 -11.18
C ASP A 158 -17.97 -5.93 -10.02
N SER A 159 -18.31 -4.93 -9.21
CA SER A 159 -19.25 -5.06 -8.10
C SER A 159 -20.07 -3.78 -7.98
N VAL A 160 -21.36 -3.91 -7.70
CA VAL A 160 -22.23 -2.75 -7.46
C VAL A 160 -22.02 -2.30 -6.02
N VAL A 161 -21.65 -1.04 -5.84
CA VAL A 161 -21.39 -0.46 -4.52
C VAL A 161 -22.55 0.45 -4.16
N GLU A 162 -23.49 -0.08 -3.38
CA GLU A 162 -24.73 0.63 -2.99
C GLU A 162 -24.46 1.95 -2.28
N ILE A 163 -23.45 1.97 -1.40
CA ILE A 163 -23.01 3.15 -0.65
C ILE A 163 -22.51 4.30 -1.55
N LEU A 164 -22.13 4.00 -2.79
CA LEU A 164 -21.75 4.97 -3.82
C LEU A 164 -22.89 5.23 -4.82
N GLY A 165 -24.16 5.09 -4.39
CA GLY A 165 -25.33 5.36 -5.22
C GLY A 165 -25.53 4.31 -6.32
N ASN A 166 -25.28 3.03 -6.00
CA ASN A 166 -25.33 1.90 -6.92
C ASN A 166 -24.37 2.02 -8.12
N THR A 167 -23.23 2.69 -7.91
CA THR A 167 -22.18 2.78 -8.91
C THR A 167 -21.47 1.44 -9.06
N THR A 168 -21.14 1.04 -10.29
CA THR A 168 -20.27 -0.09 -10.57
C THR A 168 -18.82 0.27 -10.23
N TYR A 169 -18.24 -0.47 -9.30
CA TYR A 169 -16.81 -0.41 -8.97
C TYR A 169 -16.08 -1.58 -9.63
N ARG A 170 -15.04 -1.28 -10.41
CA ARG A 170 -14.13 -2.27 -10.96
C ARG A 170 -12.94 -2.42 -10.02
N MET A 171 -12.83 -3.58 -9.38
CA MET A 171 -11.69 -3.91 -8.53
C MET A 171 -10.57 -4.49 -9.37
N HIS A 172 -9.42 -3.83 -9.36
CA HIS A 172 -8.18 -4.30 -9.95
C HIS A 172 -7.46 -5.23 -8.97
N ARG A 173 -6.82 -6.29 -9.48
CA ARG A 173 -5.94 -7.16 -8.68
C ARG A 173 -4.68 -7.48 -9.45
N PHE A 174 -3.53 -7.13 -8.87
CA PHE A 174 -2.22 -7.47 -9.41
C PHE A 174 -1.58 -8.55 -8.54
N ARG A 175 -1.04 -9.58 -9.17
CA ARG A 175 -0.33 -10.66 -8.49
C ARG A 175 1.02 -10.14 -8.02
N SER A 176 1.41 -10.53 -6.82
CA SER A 176 2.65 -10.08 -6.20
C SER A 176 3.37 -11.24 -5.50
N SER A 177 4.51 -10.96 -4.88
CA SER A 177 5.23 -11.90 -4.01
C SER A 177 4.57 -12.07 -2.63
N GLY A 178 3.57 -11.25 -2.30
CA GLY A 178 2.69 -11.42 -1.14
C GLY A 178 1.25 -11.69 -1.61
N SER A 179 0.26 -11.26 -0.83
CA SER A 179 -1.14 -11.36 -1.25
C SER A 179 -1.47 -10.37 -2.39
N PRO A 180 -2.64 -10.49 -3.04
CA PRO A 180 -2.96 -9.69 -4.22
C PRO A 180 -2.98 -8.19 -3.89
N ILE A 181 -2.33 -7.35 -4.71
CA ILE A 181 -2.48 -5.90 -4.64
C ILE A 181 -3.86 -5.56 -5.21
N LYS A 182 -4.80 -5.20 -4.34
CA LYS A 182 -6.21 -4.98 -4.71
C LYS A 182 -6.89 -3.90 -3.89
N GLY A 183 -8.10 -3.53 -4.29
CA GLY A 183 -8.93 -2.56 -3.58
C GLY A 183 -8.27 -1.18 -3.55
N LEU A 184 -8.34 -0.52 -2.40
CA LEU A 184 -7.82 0.84 -2.28
C LEU A 184 -6.32 0.95 -2.62
N THR A 185 -5.51 -0.04 -2.24
CA THR A 185 -4.09 -0.09 -2.59
C THR A 185 -3.88 -0.06 -4.10
N SER A 186 -4.61 -0.89 -4.86
CA SER A 186 -4.51 -0.89 -6.32
C SER A 186 -5.05 0.41 -6.93
N ASP A 187 -6.13 0.97 -6.37
CA ASP A 187 -6.74 2.20 -6.88
C ASP A 187 -5.78 3.38 -6.76
N ILE A 188 -5.05 3.47 -5.64
CA ILE A 188 -3.99 4.47 -5.44
C ILE A 188 -2.88 4.28 -6.46
N LEU A 189 -2.38 3.05 -6.63
CA LEU A 189 -1.26 2.79 -7.52
C LEU A 189 -1.59 3.01 -9.00
N VAL A 190 -2.82 2.72 -9.42
CA VAL A 190 -3.32 2.99 -10.79
C VAL A 190 -3.46 4.50 -11.05
N SER A 191 -3.58 5.32 -10.00
CA SER A 191 -3.73 6.77 -10.11
C SER A 191 -2.42 7.58 -10.10
N LEU A 192 -1.28 6.92 -9.88
CA LEU A 192 0.07 7.50 -9.94
C LEU A 192 0.45 7.82 -11.40
#